data_AF-A0A6P6ASA1-F1
#
_entry.id   AF-A0A6P6ASA1-F1
#
_cell.length_a   1.000
_cell.length_b   1.000
_cell.length_c   1.000
_cell.angle_alpha   90.00
_cell.angle_beta   90.00
_cell.angle_gamma   90.00
#
_symmetry.space_group_name_H-M   'P 1'
#
loop_
_entity.id
_entity.type
_entity.pdbx_description
1 polymer ?
#
loop_
_entity_poly.entity_id
_entity_poly.type
_entity_poly.pdbx_seq_one_letter_code
_entity_poly.pdbx_strand_id
1 'polypeptide(L)'
;MIGTGRPLFVLFGSSIVQFSYGRDGWGAILADVYARKADILLRGYAGWNSRHALEVLHQVFPKDAVVQPSLVIVYFGGNDSMEPNPSGLGPHVPLPEFVENMKKIALHLKGLSDKTCVMFLSAPPVNEEQIVQTIGVRGRSNEACRVYSEACIRLCKELDVKGIDLWTALQQRDDWKTACFTDGIHLSSEGSKLVAKEILKGLREAEWKPSLYWRSLPTEFGEESVYDPISQDGRSNISIAQLEFSRSVQWE
;
A
#
# COMPACT_ATOMS: atom_id res chain seq x y z
N MET A 1 4.84 22.58 -9.29
CA MET A 1 3.39 22.38 -9.14
C MET A 1 2.82 22.14 -10.52
N ILE A 2 2.21 20.98 -10.75
CA ILE A 2 1.45 20.72 -11.99
C ILE A 2 0.05 21.33 -11.79
N GLY A 3 -0.51 21.96 -12.82
CA GLY A 3 -1.61 22.92 -12.69
C GLY A 3 -2.99 22.34 -12.30
N THR A 4 -3.21 21.03 -12.43
CA THR A 4 -4.44 20.35 -12.03
C THR A 4 -4.13 19.38 -10.88
N GLY A 5 -4.90 19.47 -9.79
CA GLY A 5 -4.66 18.68 -8.58
C GLY A 5 -5.54 17.45 -8.53
N ARG A 6 -5.04 16.32 -9.04
CA ARG A 6 -5.64 15.01 -8.75
C ARG A 6 -5.44 14.68 -7.26
N PRO A 7 -6.31 13.84 -6.66
CA PRO A 7 -6.04 13.25 -5.35
C PRO A 7 -4.63 12.64 -5.29
N LEU A 8 -3.91 12.91 -4.20
CA LEU A 8 -2.58 12.36 -3.98
C LEU A 8 -2.67 11.14 -3.06
N PHE A 9 -2.21 9.98 -3.53
CA PHE A 9 -2.14 8.75 -2.76
C PHE A 9 -0.67 8.47 -2.44
N VAL A 10 -0.31 8.46 -1.17
CA VAL A 10 1.08 8.24 -0.74
C VAL A 10 1.23 6.81 -0.23
N LEU A 11 2.20 6.08 -0.77
CA LEU A 11 2.61 4.77 -0.28
C LEU A 11 3.79 4.97 0.67
N PHE A 12 3.60 4.75 1.97
CA PHE A 12 4.60 5.00 3.00
C PHE A 12 4.98 3.70 3.72
N GLY A 13 6.26 3.34 3.73
CA GLY A 13 6.67 2.11 4.40
C GLY A 13 8.11 1.72 4.17
N SER A 14 8.42 0.45 4.41
CA SER A 14 9.76 -0.10 4.17
C SER A 14 9.92 -0.72 2.77
N SER A 15 10.66 -1.82 2.64
CA SER A 15 11.06 -2.42 1.36
C SER A 15 9.89 -2.97 0.55
N ILE A 16 8.86 -3.53 1.18
CA ILE A 16 7.61 -3.94 0.50
C ILE A 16 6.95 -2.75 -0.23
N VAL A 17 7.08 -1.54 0.32
CA VAL A 17 6.62 -0.32 -0.32
C VAL A 17 7.64 0.16 -1.35
N GLN A 18 8.93 0.25 -1.02
CA GLN A 18 9.96 0.74 -1.94
C GLN A 18 10.00 -0.06 -3.25
N PHE A 19 9.86 -1.38 -3.18
CA PHE A 19 9.90 -2.27 -4.34
C PHE A 19 8.53 -2.46 -5.01
N SER A 20 7.48 -1.78 -4.54
CA SER A 20 6.13 -1.88 -5.11
C SER A 20 6.00 -1.33 -6.54
N TYR A 21 6.98 -0.57 -7.03
CA TYR A 21 7.07 -0.07 -8.40
C TYR A 21 7.92 -0.97 -9.31
N GLY A 22 8.41 -2.11 -8.80
CA GLY A 22 9.04 -3.12 -9.62
C GLY A 22 8.09 -3.65 -10.71
N ARG A 23 8.61 -4.49 -11.62
CA ARG A 23 7.80 -5.11 -12.67
C ARG A 23 6.61 -5.85 -12.05
N ASP A 24 5.40 -5.46 -12.43
CA ASP A 24 4.12 -5.95 -11.89
C ASP A 24 3.97 -5.82 -10.37
N GLY A 25 4.67 -4.84 -9.77
CA GLY A 25 4.54 -4.53 -8.36
C GLY A 25 3.20 -3.85 -8.05
N TRP A 26 2.71 -4.00 -6.81
CA TRP A 26 1.39 -3.53 -6.42
C TRP A 26 1.22 -2.01 -6.52
N GLY A 27 2.30 -1.24 -6.31
CA GLY A 27 2.32 0.21 -6.50
C GLY A 27 2.23 0.61 -7.98
N ALA A 28 2.92 -0.12 -8.87
CA ALA A 28 2.79 0.06 -10.31
C ALA A 28 1.38 -0.30 -10.81
N ILE A 29 0.78 -1.37 -10.26
CA ILE A 29 -0.61 -1.75 -10.56
C ILE A 29 -1.58 -0.63 -10.13
N LEU A 30 -1.43 -0.06 -8.93
CA LEU A 30 -2.26 1.06 -8.50
C LEU A 30 -2.07 2.29 -9.41
N ALA A 31 -0.83 2.59 -9.81
CA ALA A 31 -0.55 3.70 -10.73
C ALA A 31 -1.21 3.51 -12.10
N ASP A 32 -1.28 2.28 -12.60
CA ASP A 32 -2.04 1.97 -13.81
C ASP A 32 -3.55 2.16 -13.58
N VAL A 33 -4.12 1.51 -12.55
CA VAL A 33 -5.57 1.58 -12.25
C VAL A 33 -6.06 3.02 -12.06
N TYR A 34 -5.27 3.86 -11.40
CA TYR A 34 -5.59 5.26 -11.13
C TYR A 34 -5.07 6.24 -12.18
N ALA A 35 -4.60 5.77 -13.34
CA ALA A 35 -4.12 6.66 -14.40
C ALA A 35 -5.17 7.73 -14.75
N ARG A 36 -4.75 9.01 -14.74
CA ARG A 36 -5.60 10.20 -14.91
C ARG A 36 -6.68 10.40 -13.83
N LYS A 37 -6.62 9.70 -12.71
CA LYS A 37 -7.60 9.80 -11.62
C LYS A 37 -6.98 10.18 -10.28
N ALA A 38 -5.82 9.63 -9.95
CA ALA A 38 -5.03 9.98 -8.75
C ALA A 38 -3.54 9.84 -9.04
N ASP A 39 -2.72 10.62 -8.35
CA ASP A 39 -1.27 10.48 -8.43
C ASP A 39 -0.78 9.58 -7.30
N ILE A 40 -0.07 8.51 -7.65
CA ILE A 40 0.51 7.57 -6.69
C ILE A 40 1.96 7.98 -6.41
N LEU A 41 2.26 8.33 -5.16
CA LEU A 41 3.55 8.84 -4.73
C LEU A 41 4.24 7.84 -3.80
N LEU A 42 5.45 7.44 -4.16
CA LEU A 42 6.24 6.50 -3.40
C LEU A 42 7.06 7.19 -2.29
N ARG A 43 6.95 6.66 -1.06
CA ARG A 43 7.75 6.96 0.13
C ARG A 43 8.14 5.66 0.84
N GLY A 44 8.76 4.76 0.09
CA GLY A 44 9.28 3.49 0.60
C GLY A 44 10.77 3.58 0.97
N TYR A 45 11.14 3.04 2.12
CA TYR A 45 12.49 3.09 2.68
C TYR A 45 12.96 1.71 3.15
N ALA A 46 13.63 0.98 2.27
CA ALA A 46 14.07 -0.39 2.52
C ALA A 46 14.96 -0.49 3.78
N GLY A 47 14.71 -1.52 4.59
CA GLY A 47 15.41 -1.76 5.86
C GLY A 47 14.86 -0.99 7.07
N TRP A 48 13.98 -0.02 6.87
CA TRP A 48 13.39 0.73 7.98
C TRP A 48 12.38 -0.07 8.80
N ASN A 49 12.33 0.23 10.09
CA ASN A 49 11.28 -0.20 11.02
C ASN A 49 10.42 1.02 11.43
N SER A 50 9.46 0.83 12.33
CA SER A 50 8.56 1.89 12.80
C SER A 50 9.26 3.05 13.52
N ARG A 51 10.44 2.84 14.14
CA ARG A 51 11.22 3.92 14.78
C ARG A 51 11.70 4.94 13.74
N HIS A 52 12.35 4.46 12.68
CA HIS A 52 12.82 5.32 11.59
C HIS A 52 11.65 6.10 10.95
N ALA A 53 10.50 5.43 10.79
CA ALA A 53 9.30 6.06 10.25
C ALA A 53 8.84 7.26 11.09
N LEU A 54 8.86 7.13 12.42
CA LEU A 54 8.49 8.21 13.34
C LEU A 54 9.44 9.40 13.28
N GLU A 55 10.75 9.15 13.19
CA GLU A 55 11.77 10.21 13.20
C GLU A 55 11.57 11.22 12.06
N VAL A 56 11.12 10.75 10.90
CA VAL A 56 10.92 11.60 9.71
C VAL A 56 9.45 11.91 9.44
N LEU A 57 8.51 11.45 10.27
CA LEU A 57 7.07 11.52 10.01
C LEU A 57 6.61 12.95 9.69
N HIS A 58 7.09 13.93 10.45
CA HIS A 58 6.78 15.35 10.25
C HIS A 58 7.46 15.97 9.02
N GLN A 59 8.60 15.42 8.59
CA GLN A 59 9.30 15.87 7.39
C GLN A 59 8.64 15.33 6.13
N VAL A 60 8.18 14.07 6.16
CA VAL A 60 7.48 13.43 5.04
C VAL A 60 6.05 13.95 4.93
N PHE A 61 5.39 14.21 6.07
CA PHE A 61 4.00 14.68 6.15
C PHE A 61 3.89 15.93 7.02
N PRO A 62 4.38 17.09 6.56
CA PRO A 62 4.24 18.35 7.29
C PRO A 62 2.77 18.80 7.28
N LYS A 63 2.26 19.23 8.44
CA LYS A 63 0.85 19.65 8.60
C LYS A 63 0.51 20.93 7.85
N ASP A 64 1.51 21.76 7.58
CA ASP A 64 1.45 23.02 6.86
C ASP A 64 1.73 22.89 5.35
N ALA A 65 1.85 21.66 4.82
CA ALA A 65 1.92 21.45 3.38
C ALA A 65 0.69 22.04 2.68
N VAL A 66 0.94 22.72 1.56
CA VAL A 66 -0.11 23.31 0.69
C VAL A 66 -1.07 22.24 0.16
N VAL A 67 -0.56 21.04 -0.10
CA VAL A 67 -1.35 19.90 -0.59
C VAL A 67 -1.15 18.74 0.38
N GLN A 68 -2.25 18.31 1.00
CA GLN A 68 -2.29 17.13 1.86
C GLN A 68 -2.72 15.89 1.06
N PRO A 69 -2.22 14.69 1.41
CA PRO A 69 -2.61 13.46 0.73
C PRO A 69 -4.08 13.15 0.98
N SER A 70 -4.77 12.67 -0.06
CA SER A 70 -6.13 12.14 0.06
C SER A 70 -6.14 10.73 0.65
N LEU A 71 -5.10 9.95 0.36
CA LEU A 71 -4.88 8.61 0.94
C LEU A 71 -3.43 8.45 1.34
N VAL A 72 -3.19 7.84 2.50
CA VAL A 72 -1.88 7.29 2.86
C VAL A 72 -2.03 5.80 3.14
N ILE A 73 -1.33 4.98 2.37
CA ILE A 73 -1.22 3.52 2.58
C ILE A 73 0.09 3.26 3.30
N VAL A 74 0.01 2.77 4.55
CA VAL A 74 1.15 2.61 5.45
C VAL A 74 1.52 1.14 5.61
N TYR A 75 2.82 0.83 5.59
CA TYR A 75 3.34 -0.50 5.89
C TYR A 75 4.63 -0.45 6.71
N PHE A 76 4.56 -0.95 7.95
CA PHE A 76 5.69 -1.30 8.82
C PHE A 76 5.30 -2.53 9.66
N GLY A 77 6.26 -3.18 10.30
CA GLY A 77 6.01 -4.38 11.10
C GLY A 77 6.86 -5.58 10.70
N GLY A 78 7.16 -5.78 9.41
CA GLY A 78 7.96 -6.94 8.97
C GLY A 78 9.42 -6.90 9.44
N ASN A 79 10.01 -5.70 9.52
CA ASN A 79 11.36 -5.52 10.07
C ASN A 79 11.33 -5.45 11.61
N ASP A 80 10.33 -4.77 12.17
CA ASP A 80 10.07 -4.67 13.60
C ASP A 80 9.93 -6.04 14.27
N SER A 81 9.29 -6.99 13.59
CA SER A 81 9.02 -8.35 14.08
C SER A 81 10.22 -9.29 14.02
N MET A 82 11.40 -8.84 13.57
CA MET A 82 12.59 -9.69 13.65
C MET A 82 12.94 -10.01 15.10
N GLU A 83 13.58 -11.15 15.34
CA GLU A 83 14.03 -11.54 16.67
C GLU A 83 15.04 -10.54 17.23
N PRO A 84 14.96 -10.22 18.54
CA PRO A 84 15.94 -9.36 19.17
C PRO A 84 17.33 -10.00 19.14
N ASN A 85 18.34 -9.24 18.72
CA ASN A 85 19.72 -9.66 18.83
C ASN A 85 20.28 -9.31 20.23
N PRO A 86 21.04 -10.20 20.90
CA PRO A 86 21.65 -9.90 22.19
C PRO A 86 22.56 -8.67 22.23
N SER A 87 23.14 -8.28 21.09
CA SER A 87 23.94 -7.05 20.98
C SER A 87 23.11 -5.76 20.98
N GLY A 88 21.78 -5.86 20.91
CA GLY A 88 20.88 -4.73 20.70
C GLY A 88 20.85 -4.19 19.26
N LEU A 89 21.66 -4.76 18.35
CA LEU A 89 21.66 -4.39 16.94
C LEU A 89 20.50 -5.05 16.17
N GLY A 90 20.15 -4.46 15.03
CA GLY A 90 19.17 -5.00 14.11
C GLY A 90 17.84 -4.24 14.15
N PRO A 91 16.86 -4.68 13.34
CA PRO A 91 15.66 -3.90 13.09
C PRO A 91 14.54 -4.12 14.11
N HIS A 92 14.73 -5.02 15.08
CA HIS A 92 13.71 -5.37 16.07
C HIS A 92 13.19 -4.13 16.83
N VAL A 93 11.87 -4.04 16.94
CA VAL A 93 11.17 -3.07 17.77
C VAL A 93 10.19 -3.85 18.66
N PRO A 94 10.31 -3.81 20.00
CA PRO A 94 9.41 -4.55 20.88
C PRO A 94 7.94 -4.26 20.58
N LEU A 95 7.09 -5.30 20.64
CA LEU A 95 5.69 -5.20 20.24
C LEU A 95 4.91 -4.02 20.87
N PRO A 96 5.03 -3.72 22.19
CA PRO A 96 4.35 -2.56 22.76
C PRO A 96 4.82 -1.23 22.16
N GLU A 97 6.10 -1.11 21.87
CA GLU A 97 6.67 0.07 21.23
C GLU A 97 6.23 0.18 19.77
N PHE A 98 6.24 -0.93 19.02
CA PHE A 98 5.71 -0.98 17.66
C PHE A 98 4.26 -0.49 17.60
N VAL A 99 3.39 -0.99 18.48
CA VAL A 99 1.98 -0.56 18.53
C VAL A 99 1.87 0.94 18.82
N GLU A 100 2.63 1.46 19.78
CA GLU A 100 2.63 2.88 20.09
C GLU A 100 3.19 3.73 18.93
N ASN A 101 4.20 3.22 18.22
CA ASN A 101 4.75 3.90 17.05
C ASN A 101 3.73 3.98 15.92
N MET A 102 3.08 2.86 15.60
CA MET A 102 2.03 2.81 14.59
C MET A 102 0.82 3.68 14.96
N LYS A 103 0.49 3.78 16.26
CA LYS A 103 -0.57 4.67 16.77
C LYS A 103 -0.22 6.14 16.53
N LYS A 104 1.00 6.57 16.86
CA LYS A 104 1.47 7.93 16.59
C LYS A 104 1.46 8.27 15.10
N ILE A 105 1.90 7.33 14.25
CA ILE A 105 1.82 7.46 12.79
C ILE A 105 0.37 7.66 12.35
N ALA A 106 -0.54 6.78 12.77
CA ALA A 106 -1.96 6.86 12.42
C ALA A 106 -2.58 8.21 12.83
N LEU A 107 -2.37 8.64 14.07
CA LEU A 107 -2.94 9.88 14.60
C LEU A 107 -2.39 11.12 13.90
N HIS A 108 -1.09 11.15 13.58
CA HIS A 108 -0.50 12.24 12.82
C HIS A 108 -1.10 12.33 11.41
N LEU A 109 -1.18 11.20 10.70
CA LEU A 109 -1.71 11.14 9.34
C LEU A 109 -3.19 11.52 9.27
N LYS A 110 -4.03 11.03 10.20
CA LYS A 110 -5.43 11.46 10.33
C LYS A 110 -5.54 12.96 10.60
N GLY A 111 -4.56 13.53 11.32
CA GLY A 111 -4.51 14.95 11.65
C GLY A 111 -3.90 15.84 10.57
N LEU A 112 -3.63 15.35 9.35
CA LEU A 112 -3.15 16.16 8.23
C LEU A 112 -4.28 17.02 7.63
N SER A 113 -5.47 16.45 7.49
CA SER A 113 -6.67 17.11 6.94
C SER A 113 -7.90 16.25 7.22
N ASP A 114 -9.07 16.89 7.35
CA ASP A 114 -10.36 16.20 7.51
C ASP A 114 -10.71 15.25 6.35
N LYS A 115 -10.02 15.40 5.21
CA LYS A 115 -10.20 14.57 4.01
C LYS A 115 -9.14 13.47 3.85
N THR A 116 -8.09 13.46 4.68
CA THR A 116 -7.02 12.47 4.57
C THR A 116 -7.50 11.12 5.10
N CYS A 117 -7.59 10.15 4.19
CA CYS A 117 -7.87 8.76 4.53
C CYS A 117 -6.57 8.01 4.82
N VAL A 118 -6.62 7.08 5.78
CA VAL A 118 -5.47 6.28 6.19
C VAL A 118 -5.82 4.80 6.07
N MET A 119 -4.92 4.04 5.46
CA MET A 119 -5.03 2.60 5.31
C MET A 119 -3.72 1.95 5.74
N PHE A 120 -3.78 0.93 6.59
CA PHE A 120 -2.60 0.20 7.03
C PHE A 120 -2.58 -1.19 6.40
N LEU A 121 -1.41 -1.62 5.94
CA LEU A 121 -1.13 -2.98 5.54
C LEU A 121 -0.40 -3.69 6.69
N SER A 122 -0.92 -4.84 7.12
CA SER A 122 -0.26 -5.64 8.16
C SER A 122 1.00 -6.34 7.63
N ALA A 123 1.82 -6.88 8.54
CA ALA A 123 2.98 -7.69 8.16
C ALA A 123 2.52 -8.94 7.38
N PRO A 124 2.99 -9.18 6.14
CA PRO A 124 2.69 -10.39 5.39
C PRO A 124 3.35 -11.61 6.05
N PRO A 125 2.94 -12.84 5.69
CA PRO A 125 3.70 -14.02 6.04
C PRO A 125 5.02 -14.04 5.27
N VAL A 126 5.90 -14.96 5.62
CA VAL A 126 7.23 -15.08 5.03
C VAL A 126 7.55 -16.53 4.68
N ASN A 127 8.41 -16.74 3.70
CA ASN A 127 8.98 -18.06 3.44
C ASN A 127 10.36 -18.16 4.12
N GLU A 128 10.36 -18.63 5.38
CA GLU A 128 11.57 -18.72 6.22
C GLU A 128 12.68 -19.55 5.58
N GLU A 129 12.34 -20.62 4.88
CA GLU A 129 13.32 -21.47 4.21
C GLU A 129 13.98 -20.71 3.04
N GLN A 130 13.18 -20.05 2.20
CA GLN A 130 13.68 -19.27 1.07
C GLN A 130 14.51 -18.06 1.54
N ILE A 131 14.17 -17.45 2.68
CA ILE A 131 14.97 -16.37 3.29
C ILE A 131 16.40 -16.85 3.54
N VAL A 132 16.54 -17.99 4.21
CA VAL A 132 17.87 -18.53 4.53
C VAL A 132 18.64 -18.89 3.26
N GLN A 133 17.96 -19.45 2.26
CA GLN A 133 18.58 -19.89 1.00
C GLN A 133 19.01 -18.71 0.10
N THR A 134 18.19 -17.68 -0.01
CA THR A 134 18.39 -16.58 -0.97
C THR A 134 19.20 -15.43 -0.41
N ILE A 135 18.93 -15.02 0.84
CA ILE A 135 19.56 -13.82 1.45
C ILE A 135 20.42 -14.13 2.68
N GLY A 136 20.39 -15.36 3.19
CA GLY A 136 21.25 -15.79 4.31
C GLY A 136 20.92 -15.12 5.65
N VAL A 137 19.76 -14.47 5.76
CA VAL A 137 19.31 -13.78 6.98
C VAL A 137 18.60 -14.77 7.90
N ARG A 138 18.81 -14.64 9.21
CA ARG A 138 18.10 -15.40 10.26
C ARG A 138 17.34 -14.46 11.18
N GLY A 139 16.49 -15.02 12.04
CA GLY A 139 15.74 -14.27 13.03
C GLY A 139 14.48 -13.60 12.48
N ARG A 140 13.96 -14.07 11.35
CA ARG A 140 12.62 -13.71 10.87
C ARG A 140 11.79 -14.98 10.82
N SER A 141 10.72 -15.01 11.60
CA SER A 141 9.80 -16.14 11.67
C SER A 141 8.37 -15.72 11.35
N ASN A 142 7.60 -16.65 10.80
CA ASN A 142 6.18 -16.49 10.55
C ASN A 142 5.43 -16.17 11.84
N GLU A 143 5.74 -16.87 12.93
CA GLU A 143 5.06 -16.65 14.20
C GLU A 143 5.23 -15.21 14.72
N ALA A 144 6.45 -14.66 14.63
CA ALA A 144 6.67 -13.26 15.01
C ALA A 144 5.93 -12.30 14.06
N CYS A 145 5.98 -12.51 12.74
CA CYS A 145 5.22 -11.70 11.79
C CYS A 145 3.71 -11.72 12.06
N ARG A 146 3.14 -12.88 12.43
CA ARG A 146 1.72 -13.05 12.80
C ARG A 146 1.34 -12.16 13.98
N VAL A 147 2.13 -12.19 15.05
CA VAL A 147 1.88 -11.39 16.28
C VAL A 147 1.84 -9.88 15.96
N TYR A 148 2.77 -9.39 15.14
CA TYR A 148 2.80 -7.97 14.75
C TYR A 148 1.67 -7.62 13.77
N SER A 149 1.30 -8.55 12.87
CA SER A 149 0.13 -8.39 12.00
C SER A 149 -1.15 -8.22 12.80
N GLU A 150 -1.42 -9.13 13.73
CA GLU A 150 -2.62 -9.12 14.57
C GLU A 150 -2.70 -7.85 15.43
N ALA A 151 -1.57 -7.41 15.99
CA ALA A 151 -1.48 -6.17 16.75
C ALA A 151 -1.78 -4.93 15.89
N CYS A 152 -1.24 -4.88 14.67
CA CYS A 152 -1.53 -3.80 13.72
C CYS A 152 -3.02 -3.75 13.34
N ILE A 153 -3.62 -4.90 13.03
CA ILE A 153 -5.04 -4.98 12.67
C ILE A 153 -5.95 -4.61 13.86
N ARG A 154 -5.59 -5.02 15.07
CA ARG A 154 -6.32 -4.63 16.29
C ARG A 154 -6.27 -3.12 16.50
N LEU A 155 -5.09 -2.53 16.38
CA LEU A 155 -4.91 -1.07 16.49
C LEU A 155 -5.74 -0.33 15.43
N CYS A 156 -5.80 -0.83 14.20
CA CYS A 156 -6.63 -0.24 13.14
C CYS A 156 -8.10 -0.17 13.55
N LYS A 157 -8.63 -1.23 14.17
CA LYS A 157 -10.01 -1.24 14.70
C LYS A 157 -10.19 -0.25 15.85
N GLU A 158 -9.24 -0.18 16.77
CA GLU A 158 -9.28 0.74 17.92
C GLU A 158 -9.27 2.21 17.49
N LEU A 159 -8.56 2.54 16.41
CA LEU A 159 -8.42 3.92 15.91
C LEU A 159 -9.40 4.30 14.79
N ASP A 160 -10.29 3.38 14.40
CA ASP A 160 -11.14 3.53 13.22
C ASP A 160 -10.33 3.93 11.98
N VAL A 161 -9.36 3.07 11.64
CA VAL A 161 -8.48 3.15 10.46
C VAL A 161 -8.68 1.87 9.65
N LYS A 162 -8.72 1.97 8.32
CA LYS A 162 -8.86 0.79 7.46
C LYS A 162 -7.60 -0.05 7.54
N GLY A 163 -7.68 -1.25 8.11
CA GLY A 163 -6.60 -2.24 8.11
C GLY A 163 -6.81 -3.31 7.06
N ILE A 164 -5.76 -3.67 6.31
CA ILE A 164 -5.73 -4.81 5.40
C ILE A 164 -4.81 -5.88 5.98
N ASP A 165 -5.38 -7.07 6.17
CA ASP A 165 -4.68 -8.20 6.77
C ASP A 165 -3.93 -9.01 5.69
N LEU A 166 -2.70 -8.57 5.36
CA LEU A 166 -1.85 -9.25 4.38
C LEU A 166 -1.38 -10.62 4.88
N TRP A 167 -1.27 -10.80 6.19
CA TRP A 167 -0.93 -12.08 6.80
C TRP A 167 -1.92 -13.16 6.33
N THR A 168 -3.21 -12.88 6.51
CA THR A 168 -4.28 -13.82 6.14
C THR A 168 -4.49 -13.85 4.63
N ALA A 169 -4.50 -12.69 3.96
CA ALA A 169 -4.83 -12.61 2.54
C ALA A 169 -3.88 -13.41 1.63
N LEU A 170 -2.57 -13.33 1.86
CA LEU A 170 -1.61 -14.08 1.04
C LEU A 170 -1.73 -15.59 1.24
N GLN A 171 -2.15 -16.05 2.42
CA GLN A 171 -2.29 -17.47 2.75
C GLN A 171 -3.58 -18.11 2.23
N GLN A 172 -4.48 -17.34 1.59
CA GLN A 172 -5.67 -17.91 0.95
C GLN A 172 -5.36 -18.78 -0.28
N ARG A 173 -4.15 -18.69 -0.80
CA ARG A 173 -3.63 -19.50 -1.90
C ARG A 173 -2.72 -20.59 -1.34
N ASP A 174 -2.89 -21.84 -1.76
CA ASP A 174 -2.17 -22.99 -1.18
C ASP A 174 -0.64 -22.91 -1.35
N ASP A 175 -0.19 -22.45 -2.52
CA ASP A 175 1.21 -22.31 -2.91
C ASP A 175 1.72 -20.86 -2.74
N TRP A 176 1.25 -20.18 -1.69
CA TRP A 176 1.67 -18.81 -1.34
C TRP A 176 3.17 -18.72 -1.07
N LYS A 177 3.76 -19.69 -0.37
CA LYS A 177 5.17 -19.68 0.03
C LYS A 177 6.13 -19.56 -1.15
N THR A 178 5.83 -20.21 -2.27
CA THR A 178 6.73 -20.29 -3.42
C THR A 178 6.41 -19.27 -4.49
N ALA A 179 5.17 -18.80 -4.60
CA ALA A 179 4.85 -17.81 -5.63
C ALA A 179 4.70 -16.39 -5.13
N CYS A 180 4.36 -16.14 -3.86
CA CYS A 180 4.13 -14.75 -3.42
C CYS A 180 5.43 -13.99 -3.18
N PHE A 181 6.58 -14.67 -3.12
CA PHE A 181 7.86 -14.05 -2.79
C PHE A 181 8.95 -14.30 -3.82
N THR A 182 9.85 -13.34 -3.93
CA THR A 182 11.08 -13.42 -4.74
C THR A 182 12.24 -14.01 -3.95
N ASP A 183 12.35 -13.64 -2.67
CA ASP A 183 13.44 -14.02 -1.76
C ASP A 183 12.93 -14.51 -0.39
N GLY A 184 11.64 -14.81 -0.31
CA GLY A 184 10.94 -15.21 0.92
C GLY A 184 10.45 -14.05 1.80
N ILE A 185 10.75 -12.79 1.43
CA ILE A 185 10.23 -11.58 2.08
C ILE A 185 9.49 -10.71 1.08
N HIS A 186 10.16 -10.33 0.00
CA HIS A 186 9.69 -9.33 -0.94
C HIS A 186 8.75 -9.95 -1.97
N LEU A 187 7.68 -9.22 -2.26
CA LEU A 187 6.59 -9.71 -3.10
C LEU A 187 7.05 -9.95 -4.54
N SER A 188 6.62 -11.06 -5.11
CA SER A 188 6.67 -11.29 -6.55
C SER A 188 5.54 -10.53 -7.28
N SER A 189 5.43 -10.71 -8.60
CA SER A 189 4.27 -10.29 -9.39
C SER A 189 2.96 -10.87 -8.84
N GLU A 190 2.92 -12.17 -8.52
CA GLU A 190 1.72 -12.82 -8.00
C GLU A 190 1.35 -12.33 -6.59
N GLY A 191 2.34 -12.19 -5.70
CA GLY A 191 2.12 -11.60 -4.37
C GLY A 191 1.62 -10.15 -4.49
N SER A 192 2.19 -9.38 -5.41
CA SER A 192 1.79 -7.99 -5.67
C SER A 192 0.36 -7.85 -6.20
N LYS A 193 -0.08 -8.74 -7.10
CA LYS A 193 -1.46 -8.77 -7.58
C LYS A 193 -2.46 -9.01 -6.45
N LEU A 194 -2.15 -9.93 -5.52
CA LEU A 194 -2.99 -10.19 -4.35
C LEU A 194 -3.08 -8.96 -3.44
N VAL A 195 -1.94 -8.31 -3.16
CA VAL A 195 -1.92 -7.06 -2.35
C VAL A 195 -2.73 -5.95 -3.03
N ALA A 196 -2.56 -5.74 -4.34
CA ALA A 196 -3.32 -4.74 -5.08
C ALA A 196 -4.83 -5.03 -5.04
N LYS A 197 -5.23 -6.30 -5.19
CA LYS A 197 -6.63 -6.73 -5.10
C LYS A 197 -7.24 -6.38 -3.75
N GLU A 198 -6.56 -6.70 -2.65
CA GLU A 198 -7.06 -6.39 -1.31
C GLU A 198 -7.12 -4.87 -1.04
N ILE A 199 -6.15 -4.09 -1.56
CA ILE A 199 -6.19 -2.63 -1.49
C ILE A 199 -7.42 -2.09 -2.23
N LEU A 200 -7.64 -2.50 -3.48
CA LEU A 200 -8.75 -2.01 -4.29
C LEU A 200 -10.11 -2.43 -3.72
N LYS A 201 -10.22 -3.65 -3.20
CA LYS A 201 -11.39 -4.10 -2.43
C LYS A 201 -11.60 -3.23 -1.20
N GLY A 202 -10.54 -2.97 -0.44
CA GLY A 202 -10.57 -2.11 0.74
C GLY A 202 -11.04 -0.69 0.43
N LEU A 203 -10.60 -0.11 -0.70
CA LEU A 203 -11.02 1.21 -1.17
C LEU A 203 -12.47 1.24 -1.65
N ARG A 204 -12.94 0.17 -2.30
CA ARG A 204 -14.34 0.03 -2.72
C ARG A 204 -15.30 -0.04 -1.54
N GLU A 205 -14.93 -0.80 -0.51
CA GLU A 205 -15.75 -1.01 0.69
C GLU A 205 -15.62 0.13 1.70
N ALA A 206 -14.71 1.08 1.49
CA ALA A 206 -14.54 2.20 2.40
C ALA A 206 -15.68 3.22 2.19
N GLU A 207 -16.38 3.55 3.27
CA GLU A 207 -17.45 4.56 3.26
C GLU A 207 -16.90 6.00 3.39
N TRP A 208 -15.74 6.27 2.79
CA TRP A 208 -15.09 7.57 2.83
C TRP A 208 -15.78 8.59 1.90
N LYS A 209 -15.75 9.87 2.30
CA LYS A 209 -16.33 10.98 1.54
C LYS A 209 -15.27 12.08 1.32
N PRO A 210 -14.85 12.36 0.07
CA PRO A 210 -15.26 11.69 -1.17
C PRO A 210 -14.76 10.24 -1.25
N SER A 211 -15.45 9.40 -2.03
CA SER A 211 -14.97 8.03 -2.30
C SER A 211 -13.64 8.09 -3.05
N LEU A 212 -12.71 7.24 -2.62
CA LEU A 212 -11.39 7.08 -3.24
C LEU A 212 -11.32 5.86 -4.15
N TYR A 213 -12.43 5.17 -4.37
CA TYR A 213 -12.52 4.06 -5.32
C TYR A 213 -12.36 4.57 -6.76
N TRP A 214 -11.49 3.93 -7.55
CA TRP A 214 -11.10 4.39 -8.87
C TRP A 214 -12.27 4.63 -9.84
N ARG A 215 -13.33 3.81 -9.81
CA ARG A 215 -14.54 4.03 -10.65
C ARG A 215 -15.35 5.26 -10.22
N SER A 216 -15.24 5.67 -8.96
CA SER A 216 -15.93 6.85 -8.42
C SER A 216 -15.16 8.15 -8.64
N LEU A 217 -13.87 8.07 -8.98
CA LEU A 217 -13.06 9.26 -9.27
C LEU A 217 -13.23 9.72 -10.72
N PRO A 218 -13.35 11.04 -10.96
CA PRO A 218 -13.42 11.56 -12.32
C PRO A 218 -12.12 11.30 -13.05
N THR A 219 -12.22 10.94 -14.34
CA THR A 219 -11.05 10.91 -15.22
C THR A 219 -10.71 12.33 -15.62
N GLU A 220 -9.50 12.79 -15.31
CA GLU A 220 -9.00 14.11 -15.69
C GLU A 220 -8.96 14.23 -17.23
N PHE A 221 -9.55 15.29 -17.77
CA PHE A 221 -9.76 15.51 -19.21
C PHE A 221 -10.57 14.40 -19.90
N GLY A 222 -11.51 13.80 -19.16
CA GLY A 222 -12.28 12.64 -19.58
C GLY A 222 -13.51 12.94 -20.44
N GLU A 223 -13.69 14.19 -20.86
CA GLU A 223 -14.80 14.63 -21.71
C GLU A 223 -14.69 14.03 -23.12
N GLU A 224 -15.82 13.84 -23.80
CA GLU A 224 -15.83 13.47 -25.22
C GLU A 224 -15.20 14.58 -26.07
N SER A 225 -14.35 14.17 -27.00
CA SER A 225 -13.64 15.09 -27.89
C SER A 225 -14.00 14.82 -29.34
N VAL A 226 -14.13 15.88 -30.13
CA VAL A 226 -14.24 15.76 -31.61
C VAL A 226 -12.97 15.16 -32.23
N TYR A 227 -11.86 15.15 -31.48
CA TYR A 227 -10.58 14.56 -31.88
C TYR A 227 -10.44 13.09 -31.45
N ASP A 228 -11.45 12.52 -30.79
CA ASP A 228 -11.46 11.10 -30.43
C ASP A 228 -11.63 10.22 -31.69
N PRO A 229 -11.14 8.96 -31.66
CA PRO A 229 -11.31 8.03 -32.78
C PRO A 229 -12.78 7.78 -33.10
N ILE A 230 -13.11 7.69 -34.38
CA ILE A 230 -14.46 7.41 -34.86
C ILE A 230 -14.79 5.93 -34.61
N SER A 231 -16.01 5.67 -34.13
CA SER A 231 -16.50 4.32 -33.90
C SER A 231 -16.79 3.57 -35.21
N GLN A 232 -16.99 2.25 -35.13
CA GLN A 232 -17.30 1.43 -36.30
C GLN A 232 -18.58 1.86 -37.04
N ASP A 233 -19.50 2.57 -36.37
CA ASP A 233 -20.72 3.08 -37.00
C ASP A 233 -20.50 4.33 -37.88
N GLY A 234 -19.31 4.94 -37.82
CA GLY A 234 -18.95 6.14 -38.57
C GLY A 234 -19.69 7.42 -38.15
N ARG A 235 -20.46 7.38 -37.06
CA ARG A 235 -21.40 8.43 -36.62
C ARG A 235 -21.12 8.94 -35.22
N SER A 236 -20.42 8.16 -34.41
CA SER A 236 -20.05 8.49 -33.03
C SER A 236 -18.54 8.42 -32.82
N ASN A 237 -18.04 9.18 -31.85
CA ASN A 237 -16.65 9.08 -31.39
C ASN A 237 -16.55 8.10 -30.22
N ILE A 238 -15.44 7.37 -30.11
CA ILE A 238 -15.12 6.50 -28.98
C ILE A 238 -14.22 7.26 -28.01
N SER A 239 -14.74 7.62 -26.84
CA SER A 239 -13.93 8.24 -25.79
C SER A 239 -12.85 7.28 -25.28
N ILE A 240 -11.60 7.49 -25.71
CA ILE A 240 -10.45 6.69 -25.24
C ILE A 240 -10.20 6.90 -23.75
N ALA A 241 -10.54 8.08 -23.22
CA ALA A 241 -10.36 8.43 -21.83
C ALA A 241 -11.14 7.52 -20.86
N GLN A 242 -12.26 6.95 -21.32
CA GLN A 242 -13.14 6.10 -20.52
C GLN A 242 -12.94 4.60 -20.82
N LEU A 243 -11.99 4.24 -21.70
CA LEU A 243 -11.78 2.84 -22.05
C LEU A 243 -11.01 2.10 -20.97
N GLU A 244 -11.61 1.02 -20.49
CA GLU A 244 -11.10 0.17 -19.40
C GLU A 244 -10.56 -1.17 -19.92
N PHE A 245 -10.10 -1.24 -21.17
CA PHE A 245 -9.84 -2.48 -21.96
C PHE A 245 -9.21 -3.68 -21.22
N SER A 246 -8.42 -3.46 -20.16
CA SER A 246 -7.83 -4.51 -19.32
C SER A 246 -8.14 -4.42 -17.82
N ARG A 247 -8.72 -3.31 -17.34
CA ARG A 247 -8.80 -2.98 -15.91
C ARG A 247 -10.06 -3.48 -15.23
N SER A 248 -11.19 -3.52 -15.95
CA SER A 248 -12.50 -3.85 -15.39
C SER A 248 -12.60 -5.31 -14.94
N VAL A 249 -12.07 -6.25 -15.72
CA VAL A 249 -12.23 -7.69 -15.45
C VAL A 249 -11.33 -8.19 -14.30
N GLN A 250 -10.17 -7.55 -14.08
CA GLN A 250 -9.18 -8.05 -13.14
C GLN A 250 -9.39 -7.57 -11.70
N TRP A 251 -10.05 -6.41 -11.50
CA TRP A 251 -10.11 -5.71 -10.21
C TRP A 251 -11.52 -5.40 -9.70
N GLU A 252 -12.55 -5.96 -10.34
CA GLU A 252 -13.90 -6.12 -9.78
C GLU A 252 -13.94 -7.19 -8.68
#